data_AF-A0AAW9BUT9-F1
#
_entry.id   AF-A0AAW9BUT9-F1
#
_cell.length_a   1.000
_cell.length_b   1.000
_cell.length_c   1.000
_cell.angle_alpha   90.00
_cell.angle_beta   90.00
_cell.angle_gamma   90.00
#
_symmetry.space_group_name_H-M   'P 1'
#
loop_
_entity.id
_entity.type
_entity.pdbx_description
1 polymer ?
#
loop_
_entity_poly.entity_id
_entity_poly.type
_entity_poly.pdbx_seq_one_letter_code
_entity_poly.pdbx_strand_id
1 'polypeptide(L)'
;VFGVIATGATLDSANPAADAFRQGAGQLGYFIFGLVLFVASITSVVGNSYMAISLIKTLFPVVARNEKAWCVGFIILTSLGTVTMDMPILLLMLAGLVNSIILPIVLGTVLVATKRKDIVGDYQHPMYLTLTGAAVVIVMAASSLTNIGNFMAKFTG
;
A
#
# COMPACT_ATOMS: atom_id res chain seq x y z
N VAL A 1 11.09 14.98 10.28
CA VAL A 1 9.85 15.38 10.98
C VAL A 1 10.04 15.42 12.49
N PHE A 2 10.31 14.30 13.19
CA PHE A 2 10.52 14.31 14.66
C PHE A 2 11.60 15.29 15.16
N GLY A 3 12.74 15.41 14.47
CA GLY A 3 13.79 16.37 14.87
C GLY A 3 13.41 17.86 14.72
N VAL A 4 12.45 18.16 13.86
CA VAL A 4 11.97 19.54 13.60
C VAL A 4 10.88 19.92 14.62
N ILE A 5 10.05 18.95 15.00
CA ILE A 5 9.06 19.13 16.08
C ILE A 5 9.77 19.21 17.45
N ALA A 6 10.82 18.42 17.66
CA ALA A 6 11.63 18.46 18.89
C ALA A 6 12.41 19.78 19.09
N THR A 7 12.62 20.56 18.03
CA THR A 7 13.24 21.88 18.08
C THR A 7 12.23 23.02 18.28
N GLY A 8 10.95 22.69 18.49
CA GLY A 8 9.89 23.66 18.81
C GLY A 8 9.28 24.36 17.59
N ALA A 9 9.58 23.89 16.38
CA ALA A 9 9.07 24.51 15.16
C ALA A 9 7.64 24.04 14.86
N THR A 10 6.74 25.00 14.63
CA THR A 10 5.34 24.74 14.24
C THR A 10 5.31 24.43 12.76
N LEU A 11 4.85 23.23 12.40
CA LEU A 11 4.67 22.82 11.01
C LEU A 11 3.40 23.45 10.44
N ASP A 12 3.47 23.93 9.20
CA ASP A 12 2.28 24.34 8.47
C ASP A 12 1.32 23.14 8.26
N SER A 13 0.07 23.30 8.67
CA SER A 13 -0.99 22.29 8.58
C SER A 13 -1.32 21.90 7.14
N ALA A 14 -1.02 22.75 6.16
CA ALA A 14 -1.30 22.48 4.76
C ALA A 14 -0.37 21.40 4.16
N ASN A 15 0.91 21.37 4.56
CA ASN A 15 1.84 20.32 4.13
C ASN A 15 2.95 20.10 5.18
N PRO A 16 2.65 19.40 6.28
CA PRO A 16 3.57 19.25 7.40
C PRO A 16 4.84 18.47 7.04
N ALA A 17 4.77 17.60 6.02
CA ALA A 17 5.92 16.84 5.56
C ALA A 17 6.89 17.73 4.78
N ALA A 18 6.40 18.49 3.80
CA ALA A 18 7.26 19.41 3.03
C ALA A 18 7.83 20.52 3.92
N ASP A 19 7.03 21.04 4.84
CA ASP A 19 7.47 22.11 5.74
C ASP A 19 8.51 21.62 6.74
N ALA A 20 8.44 20.35 7.18
CA ALA A 20 9.52 19.77 7.99
C ALA A 20 10.86 19.72 7.23
N PHE A 21 10.84 19.41 5.93
CA PHE A 21 12.05 19.45 5.12
C PHE A 21 12.52 20.89 4.85
N ARG A 22 11.58 21.82 4.67
CA ARG A 22 11.88 23.25 4.48
C ARG A 22 12.47 23.89 5.73
N GLN A 23 11.95 23.58 6.91
CA GLN A 23 12.48 24.07 8.18
C GLN A 23 13.85 23.48 8.50
N GLY A 24 14.11 22.23 8.09
CA GLY A 24 15.41 21.57 8.31
C GLY A 24 16.53 21.99 7.36
N ALA A 25 16.24 22.31 6.10
CA ALA A 25 17.26 22.58 5.07
C ALA A 25 16.93 23.77 4.14
N GLY A 26 15.98 24.64 4.52
CA GLY A 26 15.54 25.77 3.72
C GLY A 26 14.87 25.39 2.41
N GLN A 27 14.95 26.26 1.41
CA GLN A 27 14.38 26.04 0.07
C GLN A 27 14.92 24.77 -0.61
N LEU A 28 16.18 24.41 -0.32
CA LEU A 28 16.83 23.22 -0.84
C LEU A 28 16.17 21.94 -0.31
N GLY A 29 15.74 21.95 0.96
CA GLY A 29 14.94 20.88 1.56
C GLY A 29 13.60 20.64 0.87
N TYR A 30 12.94 21.71 0.42
CA TYR A 30 11.68 21.61 -0.32
C TYR A 30 11.86 20.89 -1.67
N PHE A 31 12.95 21.20 -2.41
CA PHE A 31 13.28 20.49 -3.66
C PHE A 31 13.61 19.02 -3.42
N ILE A 32 14.39 18.71 -2.38
CA ILE A 32 14.72 17.33 -2.03
C ILE A 32 13.45 16.54 -1.69
N PHE A 33 12.52 17.13 -0.93
CA PHE A 33 11.25 16.49 -0.61
C PHE A 33 10.44 16.15 -1.88
N GLY A 34 10.34 17.10 -2.82
CA GLY A 34 9.68 16.87 -4.11
C GLY A 34 10.33 15.75 -4.92
N LEU A 35 11.67 15.72 -4.97
CA LEU A 35 12.42 14.68 -5.67
C LEU A 35 12.20 13.30 -5.02
N VAL A 36 12.21 13.21 -3.69
CA VAL A 36 11.97 11.96 -2.95
C VAL A 36 10.55 11.45 -3.22
N LEU A 37 9.54 12.32 -3.15
CA LEU A 37 8.17 11.92 -3.48
C LEU A 37 8.06 11.44 -4.93
N PHE A 38 8.71 12.13 -5.88
CA PHE A 38 8.70 11.72 -7.28
C PHE A 38 9.29 10.32 -7.49
N VAL A 39 10.45 10.04 -6.92
CA VAL A 39 11.10 8.72 -7.01
C VAL A 39 10.29 7.64 -6.29
N ALA A 40 9.72 7.96 -5.12
CA ALA A 40 8.87 7.04 -4.37
C ALA A 40 7.61 6.66 -5.15
N SER A 41 6.95 7.64 -5.80
CA SER A 41 5.78 7.41 -6.63
C SER A 41 6.08 6.49 -7.82
N ILE A 42 7.19 6.71 -8.54
CA ILE A 42 7.58 5.84 -9.67
C ILE A 42 7.78 4.39 -9.20
N THR A 43 8.54 4.20 -8.13
CA THR A 43 8.83 2.86 -7.59
C THR A 43 7.55 2.14 -7.15
N SER A 44 6.63 2.87 -6.52
CA SER A 44 5.33 2.34 -6.09
C SER A 44 4.44 1.93 -7.27
N VAL A 45 4.30 2.79 -8.29
CA VAL A 45 3.48 2.50 -9.48
C VAL A 45 4.01 1.29 -10.22
N VAL A 46 5.33 1.19 -10.41
CA VAL A 46 5.97 0.06 -11.08
C VAL A 46 5.78 -1.22 -10.25
N GLY A 47 6.02 -1.18 -8.93
CA GLY A 47 5.85 -2.34 -8.05
C GLY A 47 4.43 -2.89 -8.05
N ASN A 48 3.42 -2.02 -7.91
CA ASN A 48 2.01 -2.43 -7.91
C ASN A 48 1.57 -3.00 -9.27
N SER A 49 2.08 -2.43 -10.36
CA SER A 49 1.78 -2.92 -11.72
C SER A 49 2.38 -4.30 -11.95
N TYR A 50 3.62 -4.56 -11.51
CA TYR A 50 4.22 -5.89 -11.58
C TYR A 50 3.47 -6.92 -10.73
N MET A 51 3.02 -6.55 -9.53
CA MET A 51 2.19 -7.44 -8.69
C MET A 51 0.90 -7.84 -9.43
N ALA A 52 0.17 -6.86 -9.99
CA ALA A 52 -1.06 -7.11 -10.73
C ALA A 52 -0.83 -8.01 -11.96
N ILE A 53 0.17 -7.71 -12.79
CA ILE A 53 0.50 -8.51 -13.98
C ILE A 53 0.99 -9.91 -13.61
N SER A 54 1.72 -10.05 -12.50
CA SER A 54 2.15 -11.37 -12.02
C SER A 54 0.99 -12.28 -11.60
N LEU A 55 -0.09 -11.70 -11.06
CA LEU A 55 -1.31 -12.46 -10.78
C LEU A 55 -2.02 -12.87 -12.09
N ILE A 56 -2.14 -11.93 -13.04
CA ILE A 56 -2.81 -12.19 -14.32
C ILE A 56 -2.06 -13.23 -15.15
N LYS A 57 -0.73 -13.18 -15.23
CA LYS A 57 0.07 -14.14 -16.01
C LYS A 57 0.01 -15.56 -15.46
N THR A 58 -0.23 -15.70 -14.14
CA THR A 58 -0.42 -17.01 -13.49
C THR A 58 -1.75 -17.64 -13.91
N LEU A 59 -2.76 -16.82 -14.19
CA LEU A 59 -4.10 -17.26 -14.63
C LEU A 59 -4.23 -17.37 -16.16
N PHE A 60 -3.50 -16.55 -16.92
CA PHE A 60 -3.59 -16.47 -18.37
C PHE A 60 -2.20 -16.53 -19.05
N PRO A 61 -1.86 -17.61 -19.78
CA PRO A 61 -0.55 -17.77 -20.41
C PRO A 61 -0.30 -16.78 -21.56
N VAL A 62 -1.35 -16.15 -22.09
CA VAL A 62 -1.26 -15.12 -23.14
C VAL A 62 -0.53 -13.86 -22.63
N VAL A 63 -0.68 -13.54 -21.34
CA VAL A 63 -0.04 -12.37 -20.71
C VAL A 63 1.43 -12.63 -20.40
N ALA A 64 1.81 -13.89 -20.16
CA ALA A 64 3.20 -14.29 -19.89
C ALA A 64 4.13 -14.03 -21.08
N ARG A 65 3.63 -14.09 -22.32
CA ARG A 65 4.45 -13.92 -23.53
C ARG A 65 4.91 -12.48 -23.75
N ASN A 66 4.11 -11.49 -23.31
CA ASN A 66 4.37 -10.06 -23.50
C ASN A 66 4.25 -9.26 -22.17
N GLU A 67 4.79 -9.79 -21.06
CA GLU A 67 4.64 -9.22 -19.71
C GLU A 67 4.97 -7.72 -19.62
N LYS A 68 6.06 -7.28 -20.26
CA LYS A 68 6.49 -5.87 -20.25
C LYS A 68 5.47 -4.95 -20.92
N ALA A 69 4.90 -5.37 -22.05
CA ALA A 69 3.92 -4.57 -22.78
C ALA A 69 2.61 -4.45 -21.99
N TRP A 70 2.17 -5.53 -21.34
CA TRP A 70 1.00 -5.52 -20.46
C TRP A 70 1.21 -4.66 -19.22
N CYS A 71 2.41 -4.67 -18.62
CA CYS A 71 2.75 -3.81 -17.49
C CYS A 71 2.70 -2.32 -17.88
N VAL A 72 3.33 -1.94 -18.99
CA VAL A 72 3.27 -0.56 -19.49
C VAL A 72 1.84 -0.14 -19.84
N GLY A 73 1.08 -1.02 -20.51
CA GLY A 73 -0.33 -0.77 -20.81
C GLY A 73 -1.19 -0.55 -19.55
N PHE A 74 -0.95 -1.34 -18.51
CA PHE A 74 -1.64 -1.20 -17.22
C PHE A 74 -1.32 0.13 -16.53
N ILE A 75 -0.05 0.57 -16.56
CA ILE A 75 0.34 1.87 -16.00
C ILE A 75 -0.35 3.01 -16.75
N ILE A 76 -0.36 2.98 -18.09
CA ILE A 76 -0.99 4.02 -18.90
C ILE A 76 -2.49 4.07 -18.61
N LEU A 77 -3.16 2.92 -18.61
CA LEU A 77 -4.61 2.82 -18.38
C LEU A 77 -5.01 3.31 -16.98
N THR A 78 -4.27 2.89 -15.95
CA THR A 78 -4.55 3.32 -14.58
C THR A 78 -4.25 4.80 -14.38
N SER A 79 -3.15 5.31 -14.94
CA SER A 79 -2.82 6.74 -14.89
C SER A 79 -3.88 7.59 -15.58
N LEU A 80 -4.35 7.18 -16.76
CA LEU A 80 -5.42 7.88 -17.48
C LEU A 80 -6.71 7.90 -16.65
N GLY A 81 -7.10 6.76 -16.08
CA GLY A 81 -8.26 6.67 -15.19
C GLY A 81 -8.18 7.61 -14.00
N THR A 82 -7.01 7.70 -13.36
CA THR A 82 -6.81 8.62 -12.22
C THR A 82 -6.87 10.09 -12.61
N VAL A 83 -6.38 10.47 -13.80
CA VAL A 83 -6.47 11.86 -14.28
C VAL A 83 -7.91 12.23 -14.63
N THR A 84 -8.72 11.27 -15.09
CA THR A 84 -10.14 11.52 -15.41
C THR A 84 -11.06 11.55 -14.18
N MET A 85 -10.63 11.03 -13.03
CA MET A 85 -11.37 11.07 -11.76
C MET A 85 -10.83 12.19 -10.87
N ASP A 86 -11.46 13.36 -10.89
CA ASP A 86 -11.12 14.54 -10.06
C ASP A 86 -11.37 14.35 -8.54
N MET A 87 -11.43 13.10 -8.04
CA MET A 87 -11.72 12.76 -6.65
C MET A 87 -10.58 11.95 -6.00
N PRO A 88 -9.38 12.55 -5.83
CA PRO A 88 -8.22 11.85 -5.26
C PRO A 88 -8.48 11.36 -3.83
N ILE A 89 -9.22 12.14 -3.02
CA ILE A 89 -9.56 11.76 -1.64
C ILE A 89 -10.43 10.50 -1.61
N LEU A 90 -11.40 10.40 -2.52
CA LEU A 90 -12.27 9.22 -2.62
C LEU A 90 -11.47 7.98 -3.05
N LEU A 91 -10.60 8.12 -4.06
CA LEU A 91 -9.73 7.03 -4.52
C LEU A 91 -8.80 6.55 -3.40
N LEU A 92 -8.24 7.46 -2.62
CA LEU A 92 -7.39 7.12 -1.46
C LEU A 92 -8.19 6.39 -0.36
N MET A 93 -9.41 6.84 -0.05
CA MET A 93 -10.27 6.17 0.93
C MET A 93 -10.69 4.77 0.46
N LEU A 94 -11.07 4.62 -0.82
CA LEU A 94 -11.43 3.33 -1.40
C LEU A 94 -10.23 2.37 -1.42
N ALA A 95 -9.05 2.84 -1.81
CA ALA A 95 -7.83 2.05 -1.77
C ALA A 95 -7.50 1.61 -0.33
N GLY A 96 -7.67 2.50 0.66
CA GLY A 96 -7.51 2.19 2.08
C GLY A 96 -8.48 1.12 2.56
N LEU A 97 -9.75 1.19 2.16
CA LEU A 97 -10.78 0.20 2.50
C LEU A 97 -10.47 -1.17 1.88
N VAL A 98 -10.14 -1.21 0.58
CA VAL A 98 -9.77 -2.46 -0.09
C VAL A 98 -8.55 -3.09 0.56
N ASN A 99 -7.54 -2.28 0.89
CA ASN A 99 -6.34 -2.77 1.58
C ASN A 99 -6.66 -3.31 2.98
N SER A 100 -7.46 -2.60 3.77
CA SER A 100 -7.81 -3.08 5.12
C SER A 100 -8.61 -4.39 5.11
N ILE A 101 -9.31 -4.71 4.02
CA ILE A 101 -9.98 -6.01 3.83
C ILE A 101 -9.02 -7.08 3.32
N ILE A 102 -8.19 -6.78 2.32
CA ILE A 102 -7.34 -7.77 1.65
C ILE A 102 -6.25 -8.31 2.57
N LEU A 103 -5.63 -7.45 3.41
CA LEU A 103 -4.49 -7.84 4.24
C LEU A 103 -4.79 -8.98 5.24
N PRO A 104 -5.84 -8.93 6.09
CA PRO A 104 -6.14 -10.03 7.01
C PRO A 104 -6.49 -11.33 6.28
N ILE A 105 -7.12 -11.26 5.11
CA ILE A 105 -7.47 -12.43 4.30
C ILE A 105 -6.21 -13.08 3.72
N VAL A 106 -5.32 -12.29 3.11
CA VAL A 106 -4.07 -12.80 2.52
C VAL A 106 -3.16 -13.36 3.61
N LEU A 107 -2.97 -12.65 4.71
CA LEU A 107 -2.09 -13.13 5.78
C LEU A 107 -2.66 -14.37 6.48
N GLY A 108 -3.98 -14.42 6.68
CA GLY A 108 -4.66 -15.61 7.20
C GLY A 108 -4.52 -16.83 6.29
N THR A 109 -4.71 -16.67 4.98
CA THR A 109 -4.55 -17.76 4.01
C THR A 109 -3.11 -18.24 3.92
N VAL A 110 -2.13 -17.33 3.95
CA VAL A 110 -0.69 -17.70 4.01
C VAL A 110 -0.37 -18.46 5.28
N LEU A 111 -0.87 -18.02 6.44
CA LEU A 111 -0.63 -18.71 7.72
C LEU A 111 -1.22 -20.13 7.71
N VAL A 112 -2.39 -20.33 7.11
CA VAL A 112 -2.95 -21.69 6.92
C VAL A 112 -2.11 -22.50 5.93
N ALA A 113 -1.64 -21.87 4.84
CA ALA A 113 -0.78 -22.52 3.86
C ALA A 113 0.57 -22.95 4.48
N THR A 114 1.14 -22.20 5.43
CA THR A 114 2.38 -22.58 6.12
C THR A 114 2.28 -23.87 6.93
N LYS A 115 1.07 -24.32 7.26
CA LYS A 115 0.84 -25.60 7.97
C LYS A 115 0.65 -26.78 7.02
N ARG A 116 0.49 -26.54 5.72
CA ARG A 116 0.32 -27.60 4.71
C ARG A 116 1.68 -28.07 4.21
N LYS A 117 2.06 -29.30 4.59
CA LYS A 117 3.29 -29.95 4.12
C LYS A 117 3.33 -30.10 2.59
N ASP A 118 2.17 -30.22 1.94
CA ASP A 118 2.06 -30.30 0.48
C ASP A 118 2.49 -29.01 -0.25
N ILE A 119 2.47 -27.86 0.43
CA ILE A 119 2.83 -26.54 -0.14
C ILE A 119 4.23 -26.12 0.32
N VAL A 120 4.60 -26.46 1.54
CA VAL A 120 5.77 -25.92 2.26
C VAL A 120 6.95 -26.90 2.24
N GLY A 121 6.72 -28.16 1.84
CA GLY A 121 7.74 -29.20 1.79
C GLY A 121 8.27 -29.53 3.19
N ASP A 122 9.60 -29.53 3.32
CA ASP A 122 10.31 -29.91 4.56
C ASP A 122 10.49 -28.74 5.55
N TYR A 123 9.93 -27.57 5.23
CA TYR A 123 10.10 -26.39 6.08
C TYR A 123 9.16 -26.45 7.30
N GLN A 124 9.77 -26.49 8.48
CA GLN A 124 9.04 -26.41 9.75
C GLN A 124 8.87 -24.95 10.15
N HIS A 125 7.67 -24.42 9.93
CA HIS A 125 7.36 -23.06 10.37
C HIS A 125 7.34 -23.00 11.91
N PRO A 126 8.19 -22.19 12.56
CA PRO A 126 8.29 -22.19 14.02
C PRO A 126 7.01 -21.68 14.66
N MET A 127 6.62 -22.32 15.76
CA MET A 127 5.37 -22.08 16.48
C MET A 127 5.21 -20.60 16.91
N TYR A 128 6.31 -19.93 17.27
CA TYR A 128 6.31 -18.53 17.68
C TYR A 128 5.95 -17.56 16.53
N LEU A 129 6.43 -17.81 15.31
CA LEU A 129 6.05 -17.02 14.12
C LEU A 129 4.59 -17.24 13.74
N THR A 130 4.08 -18.46 13.93
CA THR A 130 2.68 -18.76 13.68
C THR A 130 1.76 -18.04 14.67
N LEU A 131 2.14 -18.04 15.95
CA LEU A 131 1.36 -17.39 17.02
C LEU A 131 1.34 -15.87 16.87
N THR A 132 2.49 -15.26 16.59
CA THR A 132 2.60 -13.82 16.34
C THR A 132 1.86 -13.44 15.06
N GLY A 133 1.98 -14.22 13.99
CA GLY A 133 1.19 -14.06 12.76
C GLY A 133 -0.32 -14.12 13.02
N ALA A 134 -0.79 -15.10 13.80
CA ALA A 134 -2.20 -15.21 14.18
C ALA A 134 -2.69 -14.01 14.98
N ALA A 135 -1.89 -13.52 15.94
CA ALA A 135 -2.21 -12.32 16.70
C ALA A 135 -2.34 -11.09 15.78
N VAL A 136 -1.44 -10.93 14.81
CA VAL A 136 -1.50 -9.85 13.80
C VAL A 136 -2.78 -9.97 12.96
N VAL A 137 -3.15 -11.17 12.48
CA VAL A 137 -4.41 -11.36 11.72
C VAL A 137 -5.63 -10.91 12.54
N ILE A 138 -5.68 -11.25 13.83
CA ILE A 138 -6.81 -10.87 14.70
C ILE A 138 -6.89 -9.35 14.86
N VAL A 139 -5.76 -8.68 15.12
CA VAL A 139 -5.70 -7.22 15.23
C VAL A 139 -6.10 -6.54 13.92
N MET A 140 -5.64 -7.07 12.79
CA MET A 140 -5.96 -6.54 11.47
C MET A 140 -7.43 -6.76 11.12
N ALA A 141 -8.00 -7.92 11.44
CA ALA A 141 -9.41 -8.22 11.21
C ALA A 141 -10.30 -7.29 12.04
N ALA A 142 -9.97 -7.06 13.32
CA ALA A 142 -10.68 -6.11 14.16
C ALA A 142 -10.59 -4.68 13.61
N SER A 143 -9.39 -4.27 13.16
CA SER A 143 -9.17 -2.95 12.55
C SER A 143 -9.88 -2.80 11.20
N SER A 144 -10.02 -3.89 10.45
CA SER A 144 -10.76 -3.92 9.18
C SER A 144 -12.26 -3.67 9.40
N LEU A 145 -12.86 -4.37 10.37
CA LEU A 145 -14.26 -4.19 10.76
C LEU A 145 -14.57 -2.75 11.17
N THR A 146 -13.71 -2.12 11.97
CA THR A 146 -13.91 -0.72 12.38
C THR A 146 -13.73 0.26 11.22
N ASN A 147 -12.77 0.03 10.31
CA ASN A 147 -12.59 0.86 9.12
C ASN A 147 -13.80 0.79 8.17
N ILE A 148 -14.37 -0.40 7.96
CA ILE A 148 -15.59 -0.57 7.15
C ILE A 148 -16.76 0.16 7.80
N GLY A 149 -16.94 0.02 9.12
CA GLY A 149 -17.99 0.72 9.86
C GLY A 149 -17.88 2.25 9.74
N ASN A 150 -16.67 2.79 9.89
CA ASN A 150 -16.40 4.22 9.74
C ASN A 150 -16.60 4.72 8.30
N PHE A 151 -16.25 3.91 7.30
CA PHE A 151 -16.46 4.24 5.90
C PHE A 151 -17.95 4.28 5.56
N MET A 152 -18.72 3.28 6.01
CA MET A 152 -20.17 3.25 5.83
C MET A 152 -20.84 4.44 6.48
N ALA A 153 -20.47 4.78 7.73
CA ALA A 153 -21.01 5.94 8.43
C ALA A 153 -20.75 7.28 7.71
N LYS A 154 -19.61 7.41 7.01
CA LYS A 154 -19.28 8.59 6.19
C LYS A 154 -20.06 8.70 4.88
N PHE A 155 -20.63 7.60 4.38
CA PHE A 155 -21.43 7.57 3.16
C PHE A 155 -22.95 7.62 3.43
N THR A 156 -23.38 7.21 4.63
CA THR A 156 -24.79 7.25 5.06
C THR A 156 -25.18 8.50 5.85
N GLY A 157 -24.26 9.47 6.00
CA GLY A 157 -24.46 10.73 6.72
C GLY A 157 -24.33 11.93 5.80
#